data_AF-A0A7V1JLF8-F1
#
_entry.id   AF-A0A7V1JLF8-F1
#
_cell.length_a   1.000
_cell.length_b   1.000
_cell.length_c   1.000
_cell.angle_alpha   90.00
_cell.angle_beta   90.00
_cell.angle_gamma   90.00
#
_symmetry.space_group_name_H-M   'P 1'
#
loop_
_entity.id
_entity.type
_entity.pdbx_description
1 polymer ?
#
loop_
_entity_poly.entity_id
_entity_poly.type
_entity_poly.pdbx_seq_one_letter_code
_entity_poly.pdbx_strand_id
1 'polypeptide(L)'
;MDPKFEHTKPLADLLTVSRGVLAICLAGLGGIYGAKALPTAVLVVIISWLTDLLDGPLARRDPDLQISWVGEHDAEADLAVSLGVAA
;
A
#
# COMPACT_ATOMS: atom_id res chain seq x y z
N MET A 1 -28.87 9.13 -3.37
CA MET A 1 -27.41 8.93 -3.28
C MET A 1 -26.98 9.38 -1.90
N ASP A 2 -26.50 8.46 -1.07
CA ASP A 2 -26.02 8.77 0.28
C ASP A 2 -24.63 9.45 0.17
N PRO A 3 -24.42 10.66 0.70
CA PRO A 3 -23.15 11.40 0.60
C PRO A 3 -21.99 10.77 1.39
N LYS A 4 -22.17 9.58 1.97
CA LYS A 4 -21.18 8.90 2.82
C LYS A 4 -20.11 8.11 2.05
N PHE A 5 -20.27 7.89 0.75
CA PHE A 5 -19.38 7.03 -0.05
C PHE A 5 -18.55 7.78 -1.11
N GLU A 6 -18.60 9.11 -1.11
CA GLU A 6 -17.89 9.94 -2.11
C GLU A 6 -16.36 9.91 -1.97
N HIS A 7 -15.83 9.40 -0.85
CA HIS A 7 -14.39 9.43 -0.54
C HIS A 7 -13.72 8.05 -0.42
N THR A 8 -14.44 6.95 -0.68
CA THR A 8 -13.90 5.59 -0.49
C THR A 8 -12.81 5.22 -1.49
N LYS A 9 -12.89 5.68 -2.74
CA LYS A 9 -11.86 5.46 -3.77
C LYS A 9 -10.56 6.25 -3.54
N PRO A 10 -10.61 7.58 -3.29
CA PRO A 10 -9.41 8.34 -2.98
C PRO A 10 -8.65 7.77 -1.76
N LEU A 11 -9.37 7.21 -0.80
CA LEU A 11 -8.77 6.52 0.34
C LEU A 11 -8.10 5.21 -0.06
N ALA A 12 -8.74 4.37 -0.88
CA ALA A 12 -8.13 3.15 -1.41
C ALA A 12 -6.87 3.48 -2.23
N ASP A 13 -6.95 4.46 -3.14
CA ASP A 13 -5.82 4.91 -3.96
C ASP A 13 -4.67 5.44 -3.09
N LEU A 14 -4.98 6.18 -2.02
CA LEU A 14 -3.96 6.67 -1.08
C LEU A 14 -3.26 5.52 -0.34
N LEU A 15 -4.00 4.47 0.04
CA LEU A 15 -3.43 3.28 0.68
C LEU A 15 -2.47 2.55 -0.28
N THR A 16 -2.84 2.38 -1.54
CA THR A 16 -1.96 1.78 -2.56
C THR A 16 -0.72 2.62 -2.82
N VAL A 17 -0.85 3.94 -2.98
CA VAL A 17 0.31 4.85 -3.14
C VAL A 17 1.23 4.79 -1.91
N SER A 18 0.66 4.68 -0.71
CA SER A 18 1.45 4.55 0.51
C SER A 18 2.36 3.32 0.49
N ARG A 19 1.93 2.20 -0.10
CA ARG A 19 2.77 0.99 -0.25
C ARG A 19 4.01 1.24 -1.09
N GLY A 20 3.89 2.01 -2.18
CA GLY A 20 5.04 2.45 -2.97
C GLY A 20 6.05 3.28 -2.14
N VAL A 21 5.55 4.16 -1.26
CA VAL A 21 6.41 4.93 -0.34
C VAL A 21 7.07 4.01 0.71
N LEU A 22 6.32 3.07 1.28
CA LEU A 22 6.85 2.09 2.24
C LEU A 22 7.94 1.20 1.63
N ALA A 23 7.80 0.82 0.35
CA ALA A 23 8.82 0.09 -0.39
C ALA A 23 10.16 0.85 -0.48
N ILE A 24 10.11 2.15 -0.79
CA ILE A 24 11.30 3.01 -0.82
C ILE A 24 11.92 3.13 0.58
N CYS A 25 11.10 3.29 1.61
CA CYS A 25 11.55 3.34 2.99
C CYS A 25 12.23 2.03 3.43
N LEU A 26 11.69 0.87 3.04
CA LEU A 26 12.28 -0.45 3.32
C LEU A 26 13.66 -0.59 2.66
N ALA A 27 13.78 -0.25 1.38
CA ALA A 27 15.05 -0.29 0.68
C ALA A 27 16.10 0.63 1.31
N GLY A 28 15.68 1.83 1.74
CA GLY A 28 16.56 2.76 2.46
C GLY A 28 16.99 2.23 3.83
N LEU A 29 16.09 1.60 4.58
CA LEU A 29 16.39 0.97 5.86
C LEU A 29 17.40 -0.17 5.72
N GLY A 30 17.20 -1.06 4.73
CA GLY A 30 18.12 -2.14 4.40
C GLY A 30 19.50 -1.62 3.99
N GLY A 31 19.55 -0.67 3.05
CA GLY A 31 20.80 -0.11 2.55
C GLY A 31 21.62 0.68 3.57
N ILE A 32 20.97 1.44 4.46
CA ILE A 32 21.68 2.31 5.43
C ILE A 32 22.04 1.56 6.72
N TYR A 33 21.13 0.74 7.23
CA TYR A 33 21.25 0.16 8.58
C TYR A 33 21.43 -1.36 8.57
N GLY A 34 21.26 -2.02 7.42
CA GLY A 34 21.43 -3.47 7.25
C GLY A 34 20.59 -4.27 8.24
N ALA A 35 21.16 -5.34 8.79
CA ALA A 35 20.47 -6.24 9.72
C ALA A 35 19.94 -5.56 11.00
N LYS A 36 20.45 -4.37 11.37
CA LYS A 36 19.93 -3.64 12.55
C LYS A 36 18.53 -3.08 12.31
N ALA A 37 18.12 -2.93 11.05
CA ALA A 37 16.78 -2.45 10.69
C ALA A 37 15.71 -3.53 10.74
N LEU A 38 16.07 -4.81 10.95
CA LEU A 38 15.14 -5.94 10.83
C LEU A 38 13.83 -5.75 11.61
N PRO A 39 13.83 -5.32 12.89
CA PRO A 39 12.59 -5.11 13.63
C PRO A 39 11.70 -4.03 13.00
N THR A 40 12.32 -2.94 12.52
CA THR A 40 11.62 -1.84 11.85
C THR A 40 11.09 -2.29 10.49
N ALA A 41 11.87 -3.04 9.72
CA ALA A 41 11.46 -3.58 8.43
C ALA A 41 10.25 -4.51 8.57
N VAL A 42 10.25 -5.40 9.58
CA VAL A 42 9.10 -6.27 9.87
C VAL A 42 7.85 -5.44 10.19
N LEU A 43 7.97 -4.39 10.98
CA LEU A 43 6.84 -3.51 11.29
C LEU A 43 6.30 -2.82 10.03
N VAL A 44 7.17 -2.32 9.16
CA VAL A 44 6.79 -1.67 7.90
C VAL A 44 6.07 -2.65 6.97
N VAL A 45 6.53 -3.89 6.87
CA VAL A 45 5.86 -4.95 6.09
C VAL A 45 4.48 -5.26 6.64
N ILE A 46 4.33 -5.41 7.97
CA ILE A 46 3.03 -5.64 8.60
C ILE A 46 2.07 -4.48 8.31
N ILE A 47 2.53 -3.23 8.41
CA ILE A 47 1.71 -2.05 8.09
C ILE A 47 1.29 -2.09 6.61
N SER A 48 2.21 -2.40 5.70
CA SER A 48 1.93 -2.52 4.27
C SER A 48 0.85 -3.56 3.98
N TRP A 49 0.90 -4.72 4.62
CA TRP A 49 -0.13 -5.76 4.46
C TRP A 49 -1.48 -5.36 5.07
N LEU A 50 -1.47 -4.61 6.17
CA LEU A 50 -2.72 -4.09 6.75
C LEU A 50 -3.38 -3.07 5.83
N THR A 51 -2.61 -2.21 5.16
CA THR A 51 -3.17 -1.25 4.20
C THR A 51 -3.74 -1.93 2.96
N ASP A 52 -3.09 -2.98 2.47
CA ASP A 52 -3.56 -3.82 1.36
C ASP A 52 -4.88 -4.55 1.70
N LEU A 53 -4.99 -5.11 2.89
CA LEU A 53 -6.23 -5.76 3.31
C LEU A 53 -7.44 -4.79 3.36
N LEU A 54 -7.19 -3.50 3.56
CA LEU A 54 -8.22 -2.48 3.73
C LEU A 54 -8.65 -1.85 2.41
N ASP A 55 -7.76 -1.66 1.44
CA ASP A 55 -8.10 -0.96 0.19
C ASP A 55 -9.10 -1.73 -0.68
N GLY A 56 -9.00 -3.06 -0.79
CA GLY A 56 -9.93 -3.88 -1.57
C GLY A 56 -11.39 -3.77 -1.09
N PRO A 57 -11.67 -3.95 0.22
CA PRO A 57 -12.99 -3.68 0.79
C PRO A 57 -13.44 -2.22 0.71
N LEU A 58 -12.52 -1.25 0.65
CA LEU A 58 -12.84 0.17 0.47
C LEU A 58 -13.22 0.48 -0.98
N ALA A 59 -12.48 -0.05 -1.95
CA ALA A 59 -12.75 0.10 -3.38
C ALA A 59 -14.10 -0.53 -3.78
N ARG A 60 -14.45 -1.69 -3.21
CA ARG A 60 -15.75 -2.36 -3.45
C ARG A 60 -16.96 -1.67 -2.81
N ARG A 61 -16.74 -0.68 -1.94
CA ARG A 61 -17.82 0.12 -1.35
C ARG A 61 -18.21 1.32 -2.21
N ASP A 62 -17.45 1.62 -3.27
CA ASP A 62 -17.83 2.64 -4.23
C ASP A 62 -19.02 2.13 -5.08
N PRO A 63 -20.15 2.86 -5.13
CA PRO A 63 -21.29 2.52 -5.98
C PRO A 63 -20.97 2.57 -7.49
N ASP A 64 -19.92 3.29 -7.90
CA ASP A 64 -19.44 3.34 -9.27
C ASP A 64 -18.33 2.28 -9.45
N LEU A 65 -18.67 1.13 -10.05
CA LEU A 65 -17.76 -0.02 -10.29
C LEU A 65 -16.59 0.26 -11.26
N GLN A 66 -16.28 1.54 -11.49
CA GLN A 66 -15.13 2.01 -12.27
C GLN A 66 -13.83 1.64 -11.54
N ILE A 67 -12.90 0.99 -12.23
CA ILE A 67 -11.56 0.69 -11.70
C ILE A 67 -10.72 1.98 -11.80
N SER A 68 -10.07 2.39 -10.70
CA SER A 68 -9.12 3.52 -10.73
C SER A 68 -7.82 3.07 -11.39
N TRP A 69 -7.08 4.01 -12.00
CA TRP A 69 -5.74 3.72 -12.55
C TRP A 69 -4.82 3.12 -11.48
N VAL A 70 -4.93 3.58 -10.24
CA VAL A 70 -4.16 3.04 -9.10
C VAL A 70 -4.57 1.60 -8.78
N GLY A 71 -5.87 1.28 -8.83
CA GLY A 71 -6.37 -0.09 -8.68
C GLY A 71 -5.91 -1.04 -9.79
N GLU A 72 -5.65 -0.57 -11.02
CA GLU A 72 -5.04 -1.40 -12.07
C GLU A 72 -3.57 -1.74 -11.78
N HIS A 73 -2.85 -0.89 -11.06
CA HIS A 73 -1.42 -1.04 -10.76
C HIS A 73 -1.17 -1.55 -9.33
N ASP A 74 -2.20 -2.06 -8.66
CA ASP A 74 -2.14 -2.58 -7.29
C ASP A 74 -1.09 -3.69 -7.12
N ALA A 75 -1.02 -4.61 -8.08
CA ALA A 75 -0.02 -5.68 -8.10
C ALA A 75 1.42 -5.17 -8.21
N GLU A 76 1.64 -4.02 -8.85
CA GLU A 76 2.97 -3.40 -8.95
C GLU A 76 3.39 -2.80 -7.61
N ALA A 77 2.45 -2.24 -6.85
CA ALA A 77 2.71 -1.74 -5.50
C ALA A 77 3.13 -2.88 -4.55
N ASP A 78 2.50 -4.05 -4.63
CA ASP A 78 2.89 -5.23 -3.84
C ASP A 78 4.27 -5.78 -4.22
N LEU A 79 4.57 -5.81 -5.52
CA LEU A 79 5.89 -6.19 -6.00
C LEU A 79 6.96 -5.20 -5.53
N ALA A 80 6.66 -3.89 -5.50
CA ALA A 80 7.59 -2.89 -5.00
C ALA A 80 7.94 -3.13 -3.52
N VAL A 81 6.96 -3.48 -2.69
CA VAL A 81 7.20 -3.81 -1.26
C VAL A 81 8.11 -5.04 -1.15
N SER A 82 7.87 -6.06 -1.96
CA SER A 82 8.69 -7.27 -2.01
C SER A 82 10.14 -6.97 -2.40
N LEU A 83 10.34 -6.09 -3.39
CA LEU A 83 11.67 -5.62 -3.79
C LEU A 83 12.34 -4.80 -2.68
N GLY A 84 11.59 -3.95 -1.98
CA GLY A 84 12.11 -3.15 -0.87
C GLY A 84 12.60 -3.99 0.32
N VAL A 85 11.98 -5.14 0.58
CA VAL A 85 12.45 -6.11 1.60
C VAL A 85 13.73 -6.82 1.17
N ALA A 86 13.94 -7.01 -0.13
CA ALA A 86 15.09 -7.73 -0.68
C ALA A 86 16.35 -6.87 -0.87
N ALA A 87 16.25 -5.55 -0.68
CA ALA A 87 17.32 -4.56 -0.84
C ALA A 87 18.17 -4.37 0.43
#